data_AF-A0A552FTS4-F1
#
_entry.id   AF-A0A552FTS4-F1
#
_cell.length_a   1.000
_cell.length_b   1.000
_cell.length_c   1.000
_cell.angle_alpha   90.00
_cell.angle_beta   90.00
_cell.angle_gamma   90.00
#
_symmetry.space_group_name_H-M   'P 1'
#
loop_
_entity.id
_entity.type
_entity.pdbx_description
1 polymer ?
#
loop_
_entity_poly.entity_id
_entity_poly.type
_entity_poly.pdbx_seq_one_letter_code
_entity_poly.pdbx_strand_id
1 'polypeptide(L)'
;MNQSLVPVILAGGKGERFWPLSRLARPKQFLCLDGSGRSLLQATADRLLSLGAGWENLWVITASAIADGVREQLPDLPESNLLVEPVGKDTAPAVTWATLEVTKRYGKEVVIGFFPADHYIGDQEAYINTLKAAVEVAVSQKAIVTLGIKPDYPSTGYGYIEQGENQGEFNGLPVYKVSRFTEKPDRTTAEKFLETGLFSWNSGMFIFQGQVVLEELKTHANNILQPLIDRGIAAYEDLEKKSIDYALMEKTQLAYVLPANFGWDDLGDWNSLERLLEAKGKNIELANHVGLDTEGAIIYASDREEAIVTIGLKDLVIVRDGKATLVVHKDRTQDIKQVLKQLQTDPKLEKLL
;
A
#
# COMPACT_ATOMS: atom_id res chain seq x y z
N MET A 1 5.87 -7.07 -29.17
CA MET A 1 6.39 -8.00 -28.15
C MET A 1 5.65 -7.69 -26.87
N ASN A 2 4.95 -8.66 -26.27
CA ASN A 2 4.29 -8.51 -24.97
C ASN A 2 5.39 -8.30 -23.93
N GLN A 3 5.76 -7.06 -23.62
CA GLN A 3 6.71 -6.81 -22.54
C GLN A 3 5.96 -7.06 -21.22
N SER A 4 6.20 -8.22 -20.62
CA SER A 4 5.60 -8.60 -19.34
C SER A 4 6.07 -7.64 -18.25
N LEU A 5 5.10 -7.08 -17.53
CA LEU A 5 5.30 -6.37 -16.27
C LEU A 5 5.77 -7.38 -15.21
N VAL A 6 6.85 -7.05 -14.48
CA VAL A 6 7.27 -7.79 -13.29
C VAL A 6 6.71 -7.08 -12.04
N PRO A 7 5.68 -7.62 -11.38
CA PRO A 7 5.15 -7.03 -10.17
C PRO A 7 6.03 -7.33 -8.95
N VAL A 8 6.31 -6.30 -8.16
CA VAL A 8 7.01 -6.35 -6.88
C VAL A 8 6.08 -5.80 -5.80
N ILE A 9 5.72 -6.64 -4.84
CA ILE A 9 4.92 -6.25 -3.67
C ILE A 9 5.83 -5.69 -2.58
N LEU A 10 5.53 -4.49 -2.07
CA LEU A 10 6.15 -3.88 -0.90
C LEU A 10 5.37 -4.27 0.36
N ALA A 11 5.92 -5.17 1.18
CA ALA A 11 5.27 -5.74 2.36
C ALA A 11 5.98 -5.39 3.69
N GLY A 12 6.34 -4.12 3.89
CA GLY A 12 7.10 -3.64 5.06
C GLY A 12 6.29 -2.95 6.17
N GLY A 13 4.98 -2.73 5.97
CA GLY A 13 4.14 -2.00 6.91
C GLY A 13 3.90 -2.75 8.23
N LYS A 14 3.80 -2.00 9.34
CA LYS A 14 3.37 -2.54 10.65
C LYS A 14 1.85 -2.51 10.83
N GLY A 15 1.22 -1.41 10.43
CA GLY A 15 -0.25 -1.33 10.35
C GLY A 15 -0.99 -1.43 11.68
N GLU A 16 -0.49 -0.74 12.72
CA GLU A 16 -0.94 -0.85 14.12
C GLU A 16 -2.37 -0.34 14.41
N ARG A 17 -2.98 0.42 13.49
CA ARG A 17 -4.30 1.07 13.69
C ARG A 17 -5.48 0.11 13.64
N PHE A 18 -5.25 -1.15 13.24
CA PHE A 18 -6.26 -2.20 13.26
C PHE A 18 -6.19 -3.07 14.52
N TRP A 19 -5.51 -2.62 15.58
CA TRP A 19 -5.54 -3.35 16.85
C TRP A 19 -7.00 -3.47 17.34
N PRO A 20 -7.42 -4.60 17.97
CA PRO A 20 -6.65 -5.78 18.38
C PRO A 20 -6.36 -6.80 17.28
N LEU A 21 -6.87 -6.58 16.06
CA LEU A 21 -6.67 -7.49 14.95
C LEU A 21 -5.22 -7.45 14.45
N SER A 22 -4.66 -6.25 14.24
CA SER A 22 -3.22 -6.10 13.95
C SER A 22 -2.39 -6.36 15.20
N ARG A 23 -1.32 -7.13 15.04
CA ARG A 23 -0.26 -7.36 16.05
C ARG A 23 1.12 -7.31 15.42
N LEU A 24 2.18 -7.27 16.21
CA LEU A 24 3.57 -7.31 15.71
C LEU A 24 3.81 -8.50 14.78
N ALA A 25 3.31 -9.69 15.14
CA ALA A 25 3.41 -10.91 14.33
C ALA A 25 2.35 -11.01 13.22
N ARG A 26 1.32 -10.16 13.26
CA ARG A 26 0.22 -10.14 12.28
C ARG A 26 -0.06 -8.70 11.83
N PRO A 27 0.85 -8.09 11.05
CA PRO A 27 0.71 -6.73 10.54
C PRO A 27 -0.48 -6.60 9.58
N LYS A 28 -0.86 -5.36 9.26
CA LYS A 28 -2.05 -5.03 8.45
C LYS A 28 -2.17 -5.84 7.16
N GLN A 29 -1.08 -6.03 6.42
CA GLN A 29 -1.10 -6.78 5.16
C GLN A 29 -1.55 -8.25 5.33
N PHE A 30 -1.48 -8.82 6.53
CA PHE A 30 -1.95 -10.18 6.82
C PHE A 30 -3.41 -10.22 7.31
N LEU A 31 -4.08 -9.07 7.40
CA LEU A 31 -5.45 -9.01 7.92
C LEU A 31 -6.47 -9.25 6.82
N CYS A 32 -7.54 -9.97 7.18
CA CYS A 32 -8.75 -10.07 6.38
C CYS A 32 -9.78 -9.06 6.91
N LEU A 33 -9.92 -7.94 6.21
CA LEU A 33 -10.78 -6.83 6.63
C LEU A 33 -12.15 -6.82 5.94
N ASP A 34 -12.31 -7.57 4.85
CA ASP A 34 -13.53 -7.65 4.05
C ASP A 34 -14.38 -8.89 4.33
N GLY A 35 -13.91 -9.79 5.20
CA GLY A 35 -14.57 -11.05 5.51
C GLY A 35 -14.47 -12.12 4.42
N SER A 36 -13.66 -11.93 3.38
CA SER A 36 -13.43 -12.92 2.31
C SER A 36 -12.65 -14.16 2.78
N GLY A 37 -11.96 -14.06 3.91
CA GLY A 37 -10.95 -15.03 4.36
C GLY A 37 -9.58 -14.85 3.69
N ARG A 38 -9.43 -13.91 2.76
CA ARG A 38 -8.15 -13.55 2.14
C ARG A 38 -7.54 -12.35 2.86
N SER A 39 -6.23 -12.38 3.10
CA SER A 39 -5.51 -11.20 3.60
C SER A 39 -5.32 -10.15 2.52
N LEU A 40 -4.98 -8.90 2.89
CA LEU A 40 -4.65 -7.85 1.92
C LEU A 40 -3.46 -8.23 1.02
N LEU A 41 -2.43 -8.89 1.59
CA LEU A 41 -1.29 -9.38 0.83
C LEU A 41 -1.72 -10.43 -0.19
N GLN A 42 -2.55 -11.39 0.22
CA GLN A 42 -3.11 -12.42 -0.64
C GLN A 42 -3.95 -11.81 -1.76
N ALA A 43 -4.85 -10.89 -1.44
CA ALA A 43 -5.67 -10.19 -2.43
C ALA A 43 -4.83 -9.36 -3.42
N THR A 44 -3.70 -8.80 -2.96
CA THR A 44 -2.72 -8.10 -3.80
C THR A 44 -1.95 -9.05 -4.70
N ALA A 45 -1.53 -10.22 -4.19
CA ALA A 45 -0.92 -11.25 -5.01
C ALA A 45 -1.89 -11.75 -6.09
N ASP A 46 -3.12 -12.11 -5.72
CA ASP A 46 -4.15 -12.66 -6.63
C ASP A 46 -4.37 -11.75 -7.85
N ARG A 47 -4.52 -10.44 -7.63
CA ARG A 47 -4.70 -9.50 -8.75
C ARG A 47 -3.45 -9.37 -9.61
N LEU A 48 -2.25 -9.40 -9.03
CA LEU A 48 -0.99 -9.24 -9.75
C LEU A 48 -0.58 -10.51 -10.51
N LEU A 49 -1.00 -11.70 -10.08
CA LEU A 49 -0.73 -12.96 -10.80
C LEU A 49 -1.31 -12.97 -12.21
N SER A 50 -2.47 -12.34 -12.41
CA SER A 50 -3.09 -12.17 -13.73
C SER A 50 -2.26 -11.31 -14.69
N LEU A 51 -1.39 -10.45 -14.16
CA LEU A 51 -0.53 -9.53 -14.92
C LEU A 51 0.89 -10.07 -15.10
N GLY A 52 1.45 -10.67 -14.05
CA GLY A 52 2.80 -11.22 -14.02
C GLY A 52 2.95 -12.55 -14.75
N ALA A 53 1.86 -13.15 -15.25
CA ALA A 53 1.86 -14.51 -15.80
C ALA A 53 2.24 -15.58 -14.77
N GLY A 54 1.73 -15.45 -13.54
CA GLY A 54 1.88 -16.45 -12.48
C GLY A 54 2.98 -16.17 -11.45
N TRP A 55 3.16 -17.11 -10.54
CA TRP A 55 4.00 -16.98 -9.34
C TRP A 55 5.49 -16.77 -9.63
N GLU A 56 6.01 -17.33 -10.72
CA GLU A 56 7.42 -17.24 -11.12
C GLU A 56 7.91 -15.80 -11.36
N ASN A 57 6.99 -14.89 -11.67
CA ASN A 57 7.29 -13.49 -11.97
C ASN A 57 6.76 -12.52 -10.90
N LEU A 58 6.09 -13.02 -9.87
CA LEU A 58 5.70 -12.20 -8.72
C LEU A 58 6.87 -12.13 -7.74
N TRP A 59 7.21 -10.92 -7.32
CA TRP A 59 8.22 -10.66 -6.30
C TRP A 59 7.60 -10.03 -5.08
N VAL A 60 8.19 -10.29 -3.92
CA VAL A 60 7.82 -9.64 -2.67
C VAL A 60 9.09 -9.17 -1.99
N ILE A 61 9.11 -7.92 -1.53
CA ILE A 61 10.14 -7.41 -0.64
C ILE A 61 9.51 -7.08 0.71
N THR A 62 10.14 -7.57 1.78
CA THR A 62 9.60 -7.46 3.15
C THR A 62 10.72 -7.40 4.18
N ALA A 63 10.40 -6.98 5.40
CA ALA A 63 11.34 -7.00 6.51
C ALA A 63 11.54 -8.41 7.07
N SER A 64 12.74 -8.70 7.57
CA SER A 64 13.10 -9.96 8.24
C SER A 64 12.10 -10.44 9.29
N ALA A 65 11.56 -9.52 10.10
CA ALA A 65 10.56 -9.82 11.12
C ALA A 65 9.19 -10.29 10.58
N ILE A 66 8.91 -10.05 9.29
CA ILE A 66 7.62 -10.31 8.63
C ILE A 66 7.74 -11.48 7.61
N ALA A 67 8.97 -11.83 7.22
CA ALA A 67 9.25 -12.77 6.13
C ALA A 67 8.57 -14.15 6.30
N ASP A 68 8.58 -14.72 7.51
CA ASP A 68 7.92 -16.01 7.76
C ASP A 68 6.40 -15.93 7.56
N GLY A 69 5.79 -14.82 7.96
CA GLY A 69 4.38 -14.58 7.68
C GLY A 69 4.09 -14.42 6.19
N VAL A 70 5.00 -13.81 5.42
CA VAL A 70 4.86 -13.77 3.94
C VAL A 70 4.89 -15.17 3.35
N ARG A 71 5.80 -16.05 3.79
CA ARG A 71 5.87 -17.44 3.33
C ARG A 71 4.60 -18.22 3.65
N GLU A 72 4.04 -18.02 4.84
CA GLU A 72 2.78 -18.65 5.23
C GLU A 72 1.60 -18.13 4.39
N GLN A 73 1.54 -16.82 4.13
CA GLN A 73 0.45 -16.20 3.39
C GLN A 73 0.51 -16.49 1.88
N LEU A 74 1.71 -16.66 1.32
CA LEU A 74 1.98 -16.88 -0.11
C LEU A 74 2.87 -18.13 -0.30
N PRO A 75 2.37 -19.35 -0.03
CA PRO A 75 3.18 -20.57 -0.07
C PRO A 75 3.70 -20.94 -1.47
N ASP A 76 3.04 -20.44 -2.52
CA ASP A 76 3.43 -20.69 -3.92
C ASP A 76 4.48 -19.69 -4.44
N LEU A 77 4.84 -18.66 -3.66
CA LEU A 77 5.88 -17.70 -4.02
C LEU A 77 7.26 -18.37 -4.01
N PRO A 78 8.02 -18.36 -5.12
CA PRO A 78 9.38 -18.89 -5.12
C PRO A 78 10.26 -18.16 -4.12
N GLU A 79 11.04 -18.88 -3.32
CA GLU A 79 11.95 -18.28 -2.33
C GLU A 79 12.95 -17.31 -2.98
N SER A 80 13.35 -17.56 -4.23
CA SER A 80 14.21 -16.66 -5.01
C SER A 80 13.56 -15.33 -5.40
N ASN A 81 12.27 -15.15 -5.13
CA ASN A 81 11.49 -13.94 -5.41
C ASN A 81 11.08 -13.21 -4.13
N LEU A 82 11.41 -13.77 -2.95
CA LEU A 82 11.22 -13.15 -1.65
C LEU A 82 12.51 -12.44 -1.23
N LEU A 83 12.53 -11.12 -1.35
CA LEU A 83 13.63 -10.28 -0.88
C LEU A 83 13.38 -9.89 0.58
N VAL A 84 14.27 -10.35 1.45
CA VAL A 84 14.16 -10.09 2.89
C VAL A 84 15.14 -9.00 3.30
N GLU A 85 14.61 -7.83 3.64
CA GLU A 85 15.38 -6.71 4.18
C GLU A 85 15.89 -7.06 5.58
N PRO A 86 17.20 -6.96 5.85
CA PRO A 86 17.75 -7.24 7.18
C PRO A 86 17.26 -6.22 8.21
N VAL A 87 17.10 -4.96 7.79
CA VAL A 87 16.60 -3.84 8.58
C VAL A 87 15.70 -2.95 7.72
N GLY A 88 14.59 -2.46 8.27
CA GLY A 88 13.68 -1.58 7.55
C GLY A 88 14.28 -0.20 7.29
N LYS A 89 14.47 0.16 6.02
CA LYS A 89 15.06 1.45 5.58
C LYS A 89 14.11 2.29 4.71
N ASP A 90 12.80 2.03 4.81
CA ASP A 90 11.76 2.69 4.01
C ASP A 90 11.85 2.32 2.51
N THR A 91 11.05 2.94 1.64
CA THR A 91 10.81 2.41 0.29
C THR A 91 11.94 2.61 -0.71
N ALA A 92 12.83 3.60 -0.58
CA ALA A 92 13.87 3.82 -1.60
C ALA A 92 14.91 2.68 -1.65
N PRO A 93 15.48 2.21 -0.52
CA PRO A 93 16.36 1.04 -0.53
C PRO A 93 15.67 -0.23 -1.05
N ALA A 94 14.42 -0.46 -0.65
CA ALA A 94 13.63 -1.61 -1.11
C ALA A 94 13.40 -1.58 -2.63
N VAL A 95 12.94 -0.45 -3.17
CA VAL A 95 12.75 -0.26 -4.61
C VAL A 95 14.06 -0.43 -5.37
N THR A 96 15.16 0.13 -4.85
CA THR A 96 16.48 0.06 -5.49
C THR A 96 16.99 -1.38 -5.54
N TRP A 97 16.97 -2.09 -4.41
CA TRP A 97 17.47 -3.47 -4.35
C TRP A 97 16.61 -4.42 -5.20
N ALA A 98 15.28 -4.33 -5.09
CA ALA A 98 14.38 -5.14 -5.92
C ALA A 98 14.59 -4.86 -7.41
N THR A 99 14.76 -3.61 -7.82
CA THR A 99 15.07 -3.25 -9.21
C THR A 99 16.37 -3.90 -9.68
N LEU A 100 17.44 -3.86 -8.86
CA LEU A 100 18.71 -4.49 -9.20
C LEU A 100 18.57 -6.02 -9.40
N GLU A 101 17.86 -6.71 -8.51
CA GLU A 101 17.66 -8.16 -8.61
C GLU A 101 16.78 -8.55 -9.80
N VAL A 102 15.68 -7.82 -10.01
CA VAL A 102 14.77 -8.05 -11.15
C VAL A 102 15.49 -7.77 -12.48
N THR A 103 16.21 -6.65 -12.61
CA THR A 103 16.94 -6.34 -13.85
C THR A 103 18.11 -7.28 -14.09
N LYS A 104 18.74 -7.81 -13.04
CA LYS A 104 19.75 -8.86 -13.15
C LYS A 104 19.18 -10.16 -13.72
N ARG A 105 17.92 -10.49 -13.39
CA ARG A 105 17.25 -11.71 -13.87
C ARG A 105 16.65 -11.57 -15.27
N TYR A 106 15.95 -10.46 -15.53
CA TYR A 106 15.14 -10.30 -16.74
C TYR A 106 15.71 -9.30 -17.75
N GLY A 107 16.85 -8.67 -17.44
CA GLY A 107 17.46 -7.63 -18.25
C GLY A 107 17.02 -6.22 -17.86
N LYS A 108 17.77 -5.20 -18.29
CA LYS A 108 17.56 -3.81 -17.86
C LYS A 108 16.32 -3.13 -18.46
N GLU A 109 15.82 -3.63 -19.59
CA GLU A 109 14.66 -3.06 -20.28
C GLU A 109 13.31 -3.55 -19.72
N VAL A 110 13.33 -4.50 -18.78
CA VAL A 110 12.12 -5.04 -18.15
C VAL A 110 11.32 -3.93 -17.47
N VAL A 111 9.99 -3.99 -17.58
CA VAL A 111 9.08 -3.09 -16.88
C VAL A 111 8.77 -3.69 -15.51
N ILE A 112 8.95 -2.90 -14.47
CA ILE A 112 8.77 -3.28 -13.08
C ILE A 112 7.66 -2.42 -12.49
N GLY A 113 6.74 -3.05 -11.77
CA GLY A 113 5.68 -2.37 -11.03
C GLY A 113 5.84 -2.60 -9.54
N PHE A 114 5.80 -1.53 -8.74
CA PHE A 114 5.84 -1.59 -7.29
C PHE A 114 4.45 -1.37 -6.72
N PHE A 115 4.02 -2.27 -5.84
CA PHE A 115 2.65 -2.34 -5.33
C PHE A 115 2.63 -2.49 -3.80
N PRO A 116 1.98 -1.59 -3.05
CA PRO A 116 1.78 -1.78 -1.62
C PRO A 116 0.94 -3.02 -1.32
N ALA A 117 1.36 -3.81 -0.32
CA ALA A 117 0.69 -5.06 0.07
C ALA A 117 -0.66 -4.87 0.80
N ASP A 118 -0.99 -3.64 1.18
CA ASP A 118 -2.02 -3.33 2.16
C ASP A 118 -3.08 -2.33 1.66
N HIS A 119 -3.25 -2.25 0.33
CA HIS A 119 -4.27 -1.41 -0.32
C HIS A 119 -5.47 -2.22 -0.80
N TYR A 120 -6.65 -1.61 -0.72
CA TYR A 120 -7.87 -2.12 -1.35
C TYR A 120 -8.02 -1.60 -2.78
N ILE A 121 -8.57 -2.45 -3.65
CA ILE A 121 -8.90 -2.16 -5.04
C ILE A 121 -10.24 -2.84 -5.34
N GLY A 122 -11.28 -2.05 -5.58
CA GLY A 122 -12.64 -2.53 -5.83
C GLY A 122 -12.87 -3.04 -7.25
N ASP A 123 -12.34 -2.34 -8.26
CA ASP A 123 -12.53 -2.70 -9.67
C ASP A 123 -11.24 -3.29 -10.27
N GLN A 124 -11.20 -4.61 -10.35
CA GLN A 124 -10.04 -5.35 -10.85
C GLN A 124 -9.82 -5.15 -12.36
N GLU A 125 -10.88 -4.97 -13.15
CA GLU A 125 -10.78 -4.79 -14.60
C GLU A 125 -10.21 -3.41 -14.92
N ALA A 126 -10.76 -2.36 -14.29
CA ALA A 126 -10.25 -1.00 -14.43
C ALA A 126 -8.79 -0.89 -13.95
N TYR A 127 -8.43 -1.59 -12.87
CA TYR A 127 -7.06 -1.66 -12.38
C TYR A 127 -6.11 -2.28 -13.41
N ILE A 128 -6.46 -3.44 -13.97
CA ILE A 128 -5.67 -4.11 -15.01
C ILE A 128 -5.52 -3.23 -16.26
N ASN A 129 -6.59 -2.55 -16.70
CA ASN A 129 -6.53 -1.63 -17.84
C ASN A 129 -5.59 -0.45 -17.56
N THR A 130 -5.65 0.10 -16.35
CA THR A 130 -4.78 1.19 -15.90
C THR A 130 -3.31 0.76 -15.91
N LEU A 131 -2.99 -0.46 -15.45
CA LEU A 131 -1.62 -0.96 -15.47
C LEU A 131 -1.10 -1.24 -16.87
N LYS A 132 -1.94 -1.71 -17.80
CA LYS A 132 -1.56 -1.84 -19.22
C LYS A 132 -1.19 -0.49 -19.83
N ALA A 133 -1.99 0.55 -19.57
CA ALA A 133 -1.67 1.92 -19.98
C ALA A 133 -0.36 2.41 -19.36
N ALA A 134 -0.15 2.17 -18.05
CA ALA A 134 1.07 2.57 -17.37
C ALA A 134 2.33 1.91 -17.95
N VAL A 135 2.25 0.61 -18.30
CA VAL A 135 3.34 -0.12 -18.97
C VAL A 135 3.64 0.50 -20.34
N GLU A 136 2.61 0.81 -21.13
CA GLU A 136 2.77 1.41 -22.45
C GLU A 136 3.45 2.79 -22.38
N VAL A 137 3.05 3.62 -21.41
CA VAL A 137 3.68 4.93 -21.15
C VAL A 137 5.12 4.77 -20.69
N ALA A 138 5.38 3.88 -19.73
CA ALA A 138 6.72 3.63 -19.19
C ALA A 138 7.73 3.28 -20.29
N VAL A 139 7.31 2.47 -21.26
CA VAL A 139 8.15 2.04 -22.38
C VAL A 139 8.28 3.13 -23.45
N SER A 140 7.15 3.69 -23.91
CA SER A 140 7.15 4.63 -25.04
C SER A 140 7.79 5.98 -24.70
N GLN A 141 7.66 6.43 -23.46
CA GLN A 141 8.15 7.73 -23.00
C GLN A 141 9.41 7.64 -22.13
N LYS A 142 9.92 6.43 -21.84
CA LYS A 142 10.96 6.20 -20.82
C LYS A 142 10.58 6.86 -19.49
N ALA A 143 9.34 6.62 -19.06
CA ALA A 143 8.71 7.31 -17.94
C ALA A 143 8.78 6.52 -16.64
N ILE A 144 8.74 7.26 -15.53
CA ILE A 144 8.39 6.77 -14.19
C ILE A 144 6.92 7.10 -13.96
N VAL A 145 6.07 6.09 -14.10
CA VAL A 145 4.62 6.25 -14.08
C VAL A 145 4.09 6.01 -12.67
N THR A 146 3.25 6.92 -12.17
CA THR A 146 2.47 6.76 -10.93
C THR A 146 0.97 6.79 -11.22
N LEU A 147 0.18 6.15 -10.36
CA LEU A 147 -1.28 6.14 -10.48
C LEU A 147 -1.87 7.17 -9.51
N GLY A 148 -2.54 8.17 -10.06
CA GLY A 148 -3.13 9.28 -9.33
C GLY A 148 -4.59 9.00 -8.99
N ILE A 149 -4.94 8.95 -7.70
CA ILE A 149 -6.33 8.75 -7.28
C ILE A 149 -7.01 10.11 -7.14
N LYS A 150 -8.24 10.24 -7.65
CA LYS A 150 -9.01 11.47 -7.51
C LYS A 150 -9.29 11.74 -6.01
N PRO A 151 -8.86 12.89 -5.45
CA PRO A 151 -9.18 13.25 -4.08
C PRO A 151 -10.67 13.57 -3.94
N ASP A 152 -11.31 13.05 -2.91
CA ASP A 152 -12.68 13.39 -2.50
C ASP A 152 -12.71 14.23 -1.21
N TYR A 153 -11.61 14.26 -0.45
CA TYR A 153 -11.40 15.16 0.68
C TYR A 153 -9.94 15.65 0.78
N PRO A 154 -9.67 16.75 1.51
CA PRO A 154 -8.31 17.27 1.69
C PRO A 154 -7.58 16.49 2.80
N SER A 155 -7.07 15.32 2.41
CA SER A 155 -6.25 14.44 3.27
C SER A 155 -4.90 15.09 3.57
N THR A 156 -4.45 15.02 4.82
CA THR A 156 -3.07 15.38 5.22
C THR A 156 -2.18 14.14 5.35
N GLY A 157 -2.74 12.94 5.12
CA GLY A 157 -2.04 11.67 5.24
C GLY A 157 -1.43 11.15 3.94
N TYR A 158 -1.80 11.74 2.80
CA TYR A 158 -1.39 11.30 1.47
C TYR A 158 -0.40 12.27 0.82
N GLY A 159 0.42 11.72 -0.08
CA GLY A 159 1.12 12.52 -1.08
C GLY A 159 0.16 13.01 -2.16
N TYR A 160 0.48 14.14 -2.75
CA TYR A 160 -0.28 14.81 -3.81
C TYR A 160 0.59 14.98 -5.06
N ILE A 161 -0.02 14.76 -6.22
CA ILE A 161 0.59 14.82 -7.53
C ILE A 161 -0.17 15.85 -8.37
N GLU A 162 0.52 16.89 -8.80
CA GLU A 162 -0.03 17.93 -9.69
C GLU A 162 0.12 17.49 -11.14
N GLN A 163 -1.01 17.45 -11.87
CA GLN A 163 -1.03 17.22 -13.30
C GLN A 163 -0.41 18.42 -14.04
N GLY A 164 0.48 18.12 -14.97
CA GLY A 164 1.08 19.08 -15.88
C GLY A 164 0.56 18.95 -17.30
N GLU A 165 1.48 18.98 -18.25
CA GLU A 165 1.15 18.89 -19.67
C GLU A 165 0.50 17.53 -20.01
N ASN A 166 -0.60 17.57 -20.76
CA ASN A 166 -1.26 16.37 -21.28
C ASN A 166 -0.40 15.73 -22.38
N GLN A 167 -0.14 14.43 -22.25
CA GLN A 167 0.74 13.63 -23.10
C GLN A 167 -0.05 12.68 -24.02
N GLY A 168 -1.36 12.86 -24.12
CA GLY A 168 -2.28 12.05 -24.90
C GLY A 168 -3.00 10.99 -24.07
N GLU A 169 -3.54 10.00 -24.77
CA GLU A 169 -4.30 8.89 -24.18
C GLU A 169 -3.64 7.55 -24.47
N PHE A 170 -3.60 6.68 -23.47
CA PHE A 170 -3.03 5.33 -23.54
C PHE A 170 -4.07 4.35 -22.99
N ASN A 171 -4.49 3.35 -23.79
CA ASN A 171 -5.65 2.49 -23.51
C ASN A 171 -6.91 3.27 -23.04
N GLY A 172 -7.18 4.42 -23.66
CA GLY A 172 -8.33 5.27 -23.36
C GLY A 172 -8.23 6.07 -22.05
N LEU A 173 -7.05 6.09 -21.42
CA LEU A 173 -6.79 6.84 -20.20
C LEU A 173 -5.88 8.04 -20.49
N PRO A 174 -6.20 9.25 -20.01
CA PRO A 174 -5.35 10.41 -20.20
C PRO A 174 -4.07 10.26 -19.38
N VAL A 175 -2.97 10.80 -19.90
CA VAL A 175 -1.66 10.77 -19.25
C VAL A 175 -1.13 12.18 -19.15
N TYR A 176 -0.59 12.54 -17.99
CA TYR A 176 -0.01 13.86 -17.76
C TYR A 176 1.43 13.73 -17.30
N LYS A 177 2.27 14.67 -17.69
CA LYS A 177 3.56 14.86 -17.02
C LYS A 177 3.30 15.38 -15.61
N VAL A 178 4.08 14.96 -14.63
CA VAL A 178 3.97 15.48 -13.26
C VAL A 178 4.65 16.84 -13.19
N SER A 179 3.88 17.89 -12.87
CA SER A 179 4.43 19.23 -12.62
C SER A 179 5.07 19.33 -11.25
N ARG A 180 4.45 18.67 -10.27
CA ARG A 180 4.86 18.74 -8.87
C ARG A 180 4.42 17.50 -8.13
N PHE A 181 5.31 17.04 -7.25
CA PHE A 181 5.04 16.02 -6.25
C PHE A 181 5.17 16.67 -4.87
N THR A 182 4.27 16.37 -3.93
CA THR A 182 4.33 16.91 -2.57
C THR A 182 3.79 15.92 -1.57
N GLU A 183 4.64 15.49 -0.63
CA GLU A 183 4.26 14.55 0.41
C GLU A 183 3.58 15.23 1.61
N LYS A 184 2.38 14.74 1.99
CA LYS A 184 1.66 15.07 3.25
C LYS A 184 1.57 16.57 3.56
N PRO A 185 0.88 17.35 2.72
CA PRO A 185 0.67 18.78 2.95
C PRO A 185 -0.15 19.04 4.23
N ASP A 186 -0.07 20.27 4.75
CA ASP A 186 -1.02 20.73 5.76
C ASP A 186 -2.44 20.83 5.20
N ARG A 187 -3.44 20.91 6.10
CA ARG A 187 -4.86 20.92 5.73
C ARG A 187 -5.24 22.05 4.77
N THR A 188 -4.74 23.26 5.03
CA THR A 188 -5.03 24.45 4.19
C THR A 188 -4.46 24.27 2.79
N THR A 189 -3.26 23.69 2.70
CA THR A 189 -2.61 23.40 1.42
C THR A 189 -3.36 22.30 0.67
N ALA A 190 -3.81 21.24 1.34
CA ALA A 190 -4.62 20.18 0.73
C ALA A 190 -5.97 20.71 0.20
N GLU A 191 -6.63 21.61 0.93
CA GLU A 191 -7.87 22.28 0.49
C GLU A 191 -7.65 23.04 -0.83
N LYS A 192 -6.58 23.84 -0.89
CA LYS A 192 -6.19 24.55 -2.12
C LYS A 192 -5.89 23.61 -3.29
N PHE A 193 -5.24 22.46 -3.03
CA PHE A 193 -4.98 21.47 -4.07
C PHE A 193 -6.28 20.94 -4.68
N LEU A 194 -7.27 20.63 -3.85
CA LEU A 194 -8.59 20.18 -4.32
C LEU A 194 -9.32 21.24 -5.14
N GLU A 195 -9.24 22.51 -4.74
CA GLU A 195 -9.87 23.63 -5.46
C GLU A 195 -9.39 23.78 -6.91
N THR A 196 -8.13 23.42 -7.19
CA THR A 196 -7.60 23.50 -8.56
C THR A 196 -8.16 22.43 -9.50
N GLY A 197 -8.59 21.29 -8.97
CA GLY A 197 -8.95 20.10 -9.75
C GLY A 197 -7.79 19.43 -10.49
N LEU A 198 -6.55 19.90 -10.33
CA LEU A 198 -5.35 19.39 -11.02
C LEU A 198 -4.58 18.35 -10.21
N PHE A 199 -4.91 18.18 -8.93
CA PHE A 199 -4.19 17.28 -8.05
C PHE A 199 -4.84 15.91 -7.94
N SER A 200 -3.99 14.89 -7.84
CA SER A 200 -4.36 13.52 -7.51
C SER A 200 -3.60 13.06 -6.26
N TRP A 201 -4.17 12.15 -5.48
CA TRP A 201 -3.42 11.47 -4.43
C TRP A 201 -2.42 10.48 -5.03
N ASN A 202 -1.24 10.40 -4.42
CA ASN A 202 -0.26 9.36 -4.70
C ASN A 202 -0.76 8.01 -4.14
N SER A 203 -1.00 7.05 -5.03
CA SER A 203 -1.38 5.68 -4.65
C SER A 203 -0.23 4.85 -4.07
N GLY A 204 1.01 5.35 -4.12
CA GLY A 204 2.21 4.59 -3.74
C GLY A 204 2.59 3.50 -4.74
N MET A 205 1.96 3.46 -5.91
CA MET A 205 2.28 2.53 -7.00
C MET A 205 3.15 3.23 -8.05
N PHE A 206 4.21 2.54 -8.47
CA PHE A 206 5.16 3.05 -9.46
C PHE A 206 5.45 2.00 -10.53
N ILE A 207 5.43 2.39 -11.80
CA ILE A 207 5.65 1.52 -12.96
C ILE A 207 6.70 2.17 -13.85
N PHE A 208 7.78 1.46 -14.13
CA PHE A 208 8.89 1.98 -14.94
C PHE A 208 9.74 0.88 -15.56
N GLN A 209 10.53 1.23 -16.57
CA GLN A 209 11.63 0.36 -17.01
C GLN A 209 12.78 0.38 -16.02
N GLY A 210 13.37 -0.78 -15.73
CA GLY A 210 14.48 -0.91 -14.78
C GLY A 210 15.66 0.00 -15.09
N GLN A 211 16.06 0.14 -16.35
CA GLN A 211 17.15 1.03 -16.75
C GLN A 211 16.87 2.50 -16.42
N VAL A 212 15.63 2.95 -16.63
CA VAL A 212 15.23 4.35 -16.43
C VAL A 212 15.34 4.71 -14.96
N VAL A 213 14.76 3.88 -14.07
CA VAL A 213 14.82 4.18 -12.63
C VAL A 213 16.25 4.08 -12.09
N LEU A 214 17.08 3.15 -12.60
CA LEU A 214 18.46 3.01 -12.14
C LEU A 214 19.31 4.21 -12.55
N GLU A 215 19.11 4.76 -13.74
CA GLU A 215 19.75 6.00 -14.19
C GLU A 215 19.32 7.20 -13.35
N GLU A 216 18.03 7.33 -13.05
CA GLU A 216 17.53 8.41 -12.20
C GLU A 216 18.00 8.28 -10.73
N LEU A 217 18.03 7.05 -10.18
CA LEU A 217 18.58 6.78 -8.84
C LEU A 217 20.07 7.09 -8.77
N LYS A 218 20.83 6.82 -9.84
CA LYS A 218 22.24 7.22 -9.92
C LYS A 218 22.41 8.74 -9.84
N THR A 219 21.46 9.51 -10.37
CA THR A 219 21.50 10.97 -10.32
C THR A 219 21.05 11.52 -8.97
N HIS A 220 19.96 10.99 -8.42
CA HIS A 220 19.25 11.61 -7.29
C HIS A 220 19.46 10.93 -5.93
N ALA A 221 19.93 9.67 -5.93
CA ALA A 221 20.07 8.81 -4.76
C ALA A 221 21.27 7.84 -4.88
N ASN A 222 22.39 8.30 -5.45
CA ASN A 222 23.57 7.45 -5.67
C ASN A 222 24.13 6.85 -4.37
N ASN A 223 23.91 7.53 -3.24
CA ASN A 223 24.27 7.06 -1.91
C ASN A 223 23.49 5.81 -1.46
N ILE A 224 22.37 5.49 -2.11
CA ILE A 224 21.62 4.25 -1.92
C ILE A 224 22.01 3.23 -3.01
N LEU A 225 22.05 3.66 -4.28
CA LEU A 225 22.30 2.77 -5.42
C LEU A 225 23.71 2.18 -5.41
N GLN A 226 24.76 3.00 -5.28
CA GLN A 226 26.14 2.55 -5.45
C GLN A 226 26.55 1.50 -4.39
N PRO A 227 26.25 1.66 -3.09
CA PRO A 227 26.56 0.63 -2.11
C PRO A 227 25.87 -0.72 -2.38
N LEU A 228 24.63 -0.71 -2.88
CA LEU A 228 23.90 -1.92 -3.27
C LEU A 228 24.51 -2.59 -4.50
N ILE A 229 25.04 -1.83 -5.47
CA ILE A 229 25.79 -2.39 -6.60
C ILE A 229 27.08 -3.06 -6.12
N ASP A 230 27.84 -2.40 -5.24
CA ASP A 230 29.18 -2.84 -4.85
C ASP A 230 29.17 -4.01 -3.87
N ARG A 231 28.22 -4.01 -2.92
CA ARG A 231 28.18 -4.96 -1.79
C ARG A 231 26.87 -5.75 -1.71
N GLY A 232 25.89 -5.48 -2.56
CA GLY A 232 24.57 -6.13 -2.48
C GLY A 232 23.89 -5.89 -1.13
N ILE A 233 23.22 -6.93 -0.63
CA ILE A 233 22.53 -6.90 0.67
C ILE A 233 23.44 -6.56 1.85
N ALA A 234 24.76 -6.79 1.75
CA ALA A 234 25.69 -6.45 2.83
C ALA A 234 25.82 -4.93 3.06
N ALA A 235 25.40 -4.09 2.13
CA ALA A 235 25.34 -2.64 2.32
C ALA A 235 24.08 -2.16 3.08
N TYR A 236 23.06 -3.01 3.23
CA TYR A 236 21.71 -2.55 3.57
C TYR A 236 21.61 -1.85 4.93
N GLU A 237 22.37 -2.31 5.92
CA GLU A 237 22.42 -1.71 7.26
C GLU A 237 22.97 -0.27 7.24
N ASP A 238 23.89 0.03 6.34
CA ASP A 238 24.54 1.34 6.20
C ASP A 238 23.69 2.34 5.40
N LEU A 239 22.62 1.89 4.73
CA LEU A 239 21.83 2.74 3.84
C LEU A 239 21.06 3.81 4.61
N GLU A 240 20.88 4.95 3.95
CA GLU A 240 19.99 6.01 4.43
C GLU A 240 18.55 5.48 4.49
N LYS A 241 17.85 5.72 5.60
CA LYS A 241 16.41 5.45 5.69
C LYS A 241 15.66 6.57 4.95
N LYS A 242 15.05 6.27 3.81
CA LYS A 242 14.40 7.27 2.96
C LYS A 242 13.32 6.65 2.07
N SER A 243 12.18 7.33 1.92
CA SER A 243 11.16 6.91 0.97
C SER A 243 11.57 7.21 -0.47
N ILE A 244 11.04 6.45 -1.43
CA ILE A 244 11.26 6.66 -2.86
C ILE A 244 10.70 8.02 -3.31
N ASP A 245 9.64 8.50 -2.65
CA ASP A 245 9.02 9.79 -2.92
C ASP A 245 10.03 10.93 -2.74
N TYR A 246 10.73 10.96 -1.59
CA TYR A 246 11.79 11.94 -1.30
C TYR A 246 13.12 11.66 -2.01
N ALA A 247 13.46 10.39 -2.20
CA ALA A 247 14.73 10.01 -2.82
C ALA A 247 14.74 10.41 -4.30
N LEU A 248 13.60 10.22 -4.99
CA LEU A 248 13.49 10.25 -6.44
C LEU A 248 12.29 11.07 -6.95
N MET A 249 11.05 10.78 -6.51
CA MET A 249 9.84 11.31 -7.17
C MET A 249 9.71 12.83 -7.11
N GLU A 250 10.13 13.46 -6.00
CA GLU A 250 10.12 14.93 -5.88
C GLU A 250 11.19 15.64 -6.75
N LYS A 251 12.13 14.88 -7.34
CA LYS A 251 13.30 15.43 -8.06
C LYS A 251 13.31 15.11 -9.55
N THR A 252 12.83 13.92 -9.92
CA THR A 252 12.85 13.44 -11.31
C THR A 252 12.01 14.32 -12.22
N GLN A 253 12.46 14.47 -13.47
CA GLN A 253 11.71 15.13 -14.55
C GLN A 253 11.01 14.13 -15.47
N LEU A 254 11.10 12.82 -15.16
CA LEU A 254 10.54 11.71 -15.91
C LEU A 254 9.27 11.15 -15.26
N ALA A 255 8.69 11.86 -14.29
CA ALA A 255 7.45 11.43 -13.64
C ALA A 255 6.22 11.73 -14.50
N TYR A 256 5.36 10.72 -14.65
CA TYR A 256 4.07 10.80 -15.35
C TYR A 256 2.98 10.25 -14.44
N VAL A 257 1.77 10.82 -14.52
CA VAL A 257 0.62 10.40 -13.74
C VAL A 257 -0.51 9.95 -14.65
N LEU A 258 -1.07 8.77 -14.35
CA LEU A 258 -2.35 8.32 -14.88
C LEU A 258 -3.42 8.55 -13.82
N PRO A 259 -4.40 9.43 -14.06
CA PRO A 259 -5.59 9.49 -13.24
C PRO A 259 -6.31 8.15 -13.28
N ALA A 260 -6.53 7.58 -12.10
CA ALA A 260 -7.02 6.24 -11.92
C ALA A 260 -8.35 6.24 -11.16
N ASN A 261 -9.27 5.38 -11.61
CA ASN A 261 -10.56 5.16 -10.98
C ASN A 261 -10.87 3.66 -10.96
N PHE A 262 -10.45 2.99 -9.89
CA PHE A 262 -10.66 1.55 -9.68
C PHE A 262 -11.09 1.21 -8.26
N GLY A 263 -11.68 2.17 -7.53
CA GLY A 263 -12.09 2.00 -6.14
C GLY A 263 -10.91 1.71 -5.20
N TRP A 264 -9.93 2.61 -5.18
CA TRP A 264 -8.73 2.50 -4.35
C TRP A 264 -8.97 3.01 -2.92
N ASP A 265 -8.40 2.33 -1.93
CA ASP A 265 -8.28 2.85 -0.56
C ASP A 265 -6.98 2.34 0.08
N ASP A 266 -6.28 3.20 0.84
CA ASP A 266 -5.08 2.81 1.57
C ASP A 266 -5.39 2.09 2.89
N LEU A 267 -6.65 1.97 3.30
CA LEU A 267 -7.11 1.38 4.56
C LEU A 267 -6.31 1.91 5.77
N GLY A 268 -6.50 3.19 6.10
CA GLY A 268 -5.74 3.85 7.16
C GLY A 268 -6.11 3.40 8.58
N ASP A 269 -7.38 3.12 8.84
CA ASP A 269 -7.93 2.73 10.14
C ASP A 269 -9.28 2.00 10.00
N TRP A 270 -9.92 1.67 11.14
CA TRP A 270 -11.21 1.01 11.17
C TRP A 270 -12.34 1.74 10.43
N ASN A 271 -12.34 3.08 10.38
CA ASN A 271 -13.37 3.82 9.63
C ASN A 271 -13.30 3.55 8.13
N SER A 272 -12.15 3.06 7.64
CA SER A 272 -11.99 2.70 6.24
C SER A 272 -12.88 1.52 5.82
N LEU A 273 -13.38 0.72 6.76
CA LEU A 273 -14.32 -0.37 6.47
C LEU A 273 -15.66 0.15 5.91
N GLU A 274 -16.07 1.39 6.23
CA GLU A 274 -17.29 1.97 5.67
C GLU A 274 -17.17 2.29 4.19
N ARG A 275 -15.94 2.51 3.70
CA ARG A 275 -15.66 2.71 2.28
C ARG A 275 -15.41 1.39 1.56
N LEU A 276 -14.93 0.39 2.29
CA LEU A 276 -14.64 -0.95 1.80
C LEU A 276 -15.91 -1.78 1.59
N LEU A 277 -16.88 -1.67 2.51
CA LEU A 277 -18.02 -2.56 2.61
C LEU A 277 -19.33 -1.80 2.48
N GLU A 278 -20.24 -2.37 1.70
CA GLU A 278 -21.62 -1.88 1.67
C GLU A 278 -22.33 -2.26 2.97
N ALA A 279 -22.93 -1.26 3.62
CA ALA A 279 -23.77 -1.49 4.78
C ALA A 279 -25.03 -2.29 4.38
N LYS A 280 -25.21 -3.49 4.96
CA LYS A 280 -26.43 -4.29 4.79
C LYS A 280 -27.56 -3.86 5.73
N GLY A 281 -27.41 -2.71 6.39
CA GLY A 281 -28.30 -2.19 7.43
C GLY A 281 -27.80 -0.85 7.96
N LYS A 282 -27.95 -0.61 9.27
CA LYS A 282 -27.51 0.63 9.94
C LYS A 282 -26.03 0.64 10.31
N ASN A 283 -25.34 -0.50 10.19
CA ASN A 283 -23.99 -0.73 10.66
C ASN A 283 -23.18 -1.51 9.59
N ILE A 284 -21.86 -1.48 9.73
CA ILE A 284 -20.95 -2.42 9.08
C ILE A 284 -20.71 -3.59 10.03
N GLU A 285 -21.05 -4.80 9.61
CA GLU A 285 -21.06 -5.98 10.49
C GLU A 285 -20.28 -7.15 9.86
N LEU A 286 -19.14 -7.47 10.47
CA LEU A 286 -18.32 -8.65 10.21
C LEU A 286 -18.19 -9.48 11.49
N ALA A 287 -19.34 -9.77 12.11
CA ALA A 287 -19.45 -10.54 13.34
C ALA A 287 -20.84 -11.19 13.43
N ASN A 288 -20.99 -12.16 14.33
CA ASN A 288 -22.32 -12.59 14.77
C ASN A 288 -22.89 -11.53 15.73
N HIS A 289 -23.60 -10.53 15.18
CA HIS A 289 -24.05 -9.35 15.92
C HIS A 289 -25.56 -9.36 16.22
N VAL A 290 -25.93 -9.00 17.45
CA VAL A 290 -27.31 -8.72 17.85
C VAL A 290 -27.38 -7.31 18.45
N GLY A 291 -27.96 -6.37 17.71
CA GLY A 291 -28.09 -4.98 18.14
C GLY A 291 -29.53 -4.59 18.48
N LEU A 292 -29.70 -3.85 19.58
CA LEU A 292 -30.92 -3.08 19.89
C LEU A 292 -30.53 -1.60 19.93
N ASP A 293 -31.19 -0.75 19.14
CA ASP A 293 -30.90 0.69 19.06
C ASP A 293 -29.40 1.02 18.83
N THR A 294 -28.73 0.22 17.99
CA THR A 294 -27.32 0.43 17.60
C THR A 294 -27.20 0.87 16.15
N GLU A 295 -26.56 2.03 15.92
CA GLU A 295 -26.54 2.71 14.62
C GLU A 295 -25.17 3.32 14.31
N GLY A 296 -24.77 3.34 13.04
CA GLY A 296 -23.53 3.96 12.57
C GLY A 296 -22.27 3.24 13.08
N ALA A 297 -22.39 2.00 13.56
CA ALA A 297 -21.30 1.27 14.17
C ALA A 297 -20.56 0.35 13.18
N ILE A 298 -19.31 0.04 13.50
CA ILE A 298 -18.48 -0.97 12.84
C ILE A 298 -18.26 -2.09 13.85
N ILE A 299 -18.81 -3.27 13.60
CA ILE A 299 -18.68 -4.43 14.48
C ILE A 299 -17.89 -5.52 13.77
N TYR A 300 -16.77 -5.94 14.36
CA TYR A 300 -15.86 -6.94 13.81
C TYR A 300 -15.52 -8.00 14.86
N ALA A 301 -15.58 -9.27 14.49
CA ALA A 301 -15.05 -10.39 15.28
C ALA A 301 -14.17 -11.28 14.39
N SER A 302 -12.95 -11.57 14.85
CA SER A 302 -12.05 -12.47 14.13
C SER A 302 -12.57 -13.91 14.10
N ASP A 303 -13.30 -14.31 15.15
CA ASP A 303 -13.98 -15.59 15.26
C ASP A 303 -15.49 -15.39 15.05
N ARG A 304 -16.03 -16.05 14.03
CA ARG A 304 -17.44 -15.91 13.64
C ARG A 304 -18.42 -16.59 14.60
N GLU A 305 -17.92 -17.48 15.46
CA GLU A 305 -18.72 -18.12 16.50
C GLU A 305 -18.96 -17.19 17.69
N GLU A 306 -18.15 -16.14 17.84
CA GLU A 306 -18.30 -15.17 18.92
C GLU A 306 -19.42 -14.18 18.64
N ALA A 307 -20.40 -14.13 19.56
CA ALA A 307 -21.49 -13.17 19.49
C ALA A 307 -21.12 -11.83 20.14
N ILE A 308 -21.50 -10.73 19.48
CA ILE A 308 -21.42 -9.37 20.01
C ILE A 308 -22.85 -8.84 20.18
N VAL A 309 -23.21 -8.41 21.39
CA VAL A 309 -24.53 -7.86 21.69
C VAL A 309 -24.39 -6.39 22.08
N THR A 310 -25.14 -5.51 21.43
CA THR A 310 -25.09 -4.06 21.65
C THR A 310 -26.48 -3.49 21.94
N ILE A 311 -26.57 -2.52 22.86
CA ILE A 311 -27.82 -1.86 23.23
C ILE A 311 -27.59 -0.35 23.38
N GLY A 312 -28.26 0.46 22.55
CA GLY A 312 -28.25 1.92 22.66
C GLY A 312 -26.92 2.60 22.32
N LEU A 313 -26.13 2.02 21.41
CA LEU A 313 -24.81 2.53 21.04
C LEU A 313 -24.83 3.25 19.68
N LYS A 314 -24.03 4.30 19.53
CA LYS A 314 -23.93 5.05 18.27
C LYS A 314 -22.49 5.36 17.93
N ASP A 315 -22.17 5.30 16.64
CA ASP A 315 -20.89 5.74 16.07
C ASP A 315 -19.66 5.12 16.75
N LEU A 316 -19.76 3.83 17.08
CA LEU A 316 -18.68 3.05 17.69
C LEU A 316 -18.04 2.07 16.72
N VAL A 317 -16.75 1.84 16.91
CA VAL A 317 -16.01 0.69 16.41
C VAL A 317 -15.85 -0.31 17.55
N ILE A 318 -16.39 -1.52 17.37
CA ILE A 318 -16.31 -2.64 18.31
C ILE A 318 -15.58 -3.79 17.60
N VAL A 319 -14.38 -4.09 18.06
CA VAL A 319 -13.54 -5.11 17.44
C VAL A 319 -13.12 -6.11 18.50
N ARG A 320 -13.39 -7.38 18.25
CA ARG A 320 -12.96 -8.49 19.09
C ARG A 320 -11.98 -9.38 18.32
N ASP A 321 -10.83 -9.62 18.92
CA ASP A 321 -9.87 -10.61 18.44
C ASP A 321 -9.19 -11.33 19.61
N GLY A 322 -9.51 -12.62 19.74
CA GLY A 322 -8.98 -13.49 20.79
C GLY A 322 -9.26 -12.96 22.20
N LYS A 323 -8.20 -12.54 22.90
CA LYS A 323 -8.28 -12.07 24.30
C LYS A 323 -8.41 -10.56 24.47
N ALA A 324 -8.65 -9.84 23.38
CA ALA A 324 -8.75 -8.39 23.39
C ALA A 324 -10.02 -7.90 22.68
N THR A 325 -10.61 -6.85 23.25
CA THR A 325 -11.71 -6.11 22.66
C THR A 325 -11.34 -4.63 22.63
N LEU A 326 -11.46 -4.01 21.47
CA LEU A 326 -11.47 -2.57 21.31
C LEU A 326 -12.90 -2.08 21.22
N VAL A 327 -13.21 -1.04 22.00
CA VAL A 327 -14.42 -0.24 21.85
C VAL A 327 -13.97 1.21 21.78
N VAL A 328 -14.20 1.86 20.66
CA VAL A 328 -13.77 3.25 20.44
C VAL A 328 -14.82 4.00 19.64
N HIS A 329 -14.99 5.28 19.93
CA HIS A 329 -15.83 6.13 19.09
C HIS A 329 -15.12 6.41 17.76
N LYS A 330 -15.88 6.47 16.66
CA LYS A 330 -15.32 6.55 15.30
C LYS A 330 -14.42 7.77 15.07
N ASP A 331 -14.69 8.90 15.72
CA ASP A 331 -13.84 10.10 15.64
C ASP A 331 -12.47 9.97 16.35
N ARG A 332 -12.26 8.90 17.13
CA ARG A 332 -11.03 8.65 17.90
C ARG A 332 -10.26 7.40 17.47
N THR A 333 -10.57 6.80 16.32
CA THR A 333 -9.82 5.63 15.79
C THR A 333 -8.33 5.89 15.63
N GLN A 334 -7.91 7.12 15.34
CA GLN A 334 -6.47 7.46 15.24
C GLN A 334 -5.75 7.41 16.60
N ASP A 335 -6.47 7.51 17.71
CA ASP A 335 -5.90 7.48 19.07
C ASP A 335 -5.47 6.08 19.51
N ILE A 336 -5.83 5.02 18.77
CA ILE A 336 -5.40 3.64 19.04
C ILE A 336 -3.89 3.57 19.22
N LYS A 337 -3.11 4.27 18.38
CA LYS A 337 -1.64 4.33 18.49
C LYS A 337 -1.15 4.84 19.84
N GLN A 338 -1.88 5.75 20.48
CA GLN A 338 -1.52 6.29 21.79
C GLN A 338 -1.75 5.23 22.87
N VAL A 339 -2.83 4.46 22.77
CA VAL A 339 -3.15 3.36 23.70
C VAL A 339 -2.14 2.23 23.58
N LEU A 340 -1.68 1.88 22.38
CA LEU A 340 -0.65 0.85 22.19
C LEU A 340 0.66 1.15 22.93
N LYS A 341 1.06 2.42 23.01
CA LYS A 341 2.21 2.84 23.82
C LYS A 341 2.00 2.58 25.32
N GLN A 342 0.77 2.69 25.80
CA GLN A 342 0.45 2.37 27.20
C GLN A 342 0.47 0.86 27.43
N LEU A 343 -0.09 0.07 26.51
CA LEU A 343 -0.05 -1.41 26.58
C LEU A 343 1.38 -1.95 26.59
N GLN A 344 2.32 -1.32 25.87
CA GLN A 344 3.75 -1.66 25.87
C GLN A 344 4.39 -1.53 27.26
N THR A 345 3.85 -0.69 28.12
CA THR A 345 4.38 -0.46 29.47
C THR A 345 3.71 -1.31 30.54
N ASP A 346 2.67 -2.09 30.18
CA ASP A 346 1.98 -3.00 31.09
C ASP A 346 2.41 -4.45 30.84
N PRO A 347 3.21 -5.07 31.73
CA PRO A 347 3.69 -6.46 31.59
C PRO A 347 2.58 -7.50 31.45
N LYS A 348 1.33 -7.20 31.87
CA LYS A 348 0.20 -8.13 31.73
C LYS A 348 -0.41 -8.08 30.33
N LEU A 349 -0.27 -6.95 29.64
CA LEU A 349 -0.95 -6.65 28.38
C LEU A 349 0.01 -6.55 27.19
N GLU A 350 1.32 -6.44 27.41
CA GLU A 350 2.32 -6.37 26.33
C GLU A 350 2.22 -7.52 25.32
N LYS A 351 1.79 -8.70 25.78
CA LYS A 351 1.56 -9.89 24.94
C LYS A 351 0.42 -9.73 23.91
N LEU A 352 -0.37 -8.66 23.99
CA LEU A 352 -1.48 -8.36 23.09
C LEU A 352 -1.07 -7.45 21.91
N LEU A 353 0.21 -7.07 21.83
CA LEU A 353 0.76 -6.14 20.83
C LEU A 353 1.20 -6.79 19.53
#